data_AF-N8Q9E5-F1
#
_entry.id   AF-N8Q9E5-F1
#
_cell.length_a   1.000
_cell.length_b   1.000
_cell.length_c   1.000
_cell.angle_alpha   90.00
_cell.angle_beta   90.00
_cell.angle_gamma   90.00
#
_symmetry.space_group_name_H-M   'P 1'
#
loop_
_entity.id
_entity.type
_entity.pdbx_description
1 polymer ?
#
loop_
_entity_poly.entity_id
_entity_poly.type
_entity_poly.pdbx_seq_one_letter_code
_entity_poly.pdbx_strand_id
1 'polypeptide(L)'
;MNLSKDEKERINQQQLYRLLRKMVQQGHLVKHIHSDNPRLSTFVETESMYEFRKQFDLAIVKTDSKKLNFKTNELKEKQKIYENQIKASEQALIDFPELKTEILRRKNQLLQNIEKLKAYTDFLTSLI
;
A
#
# COMPACT_ATOMS: atom_id res chain seq x y z
N MET A 1 17.60 20.55 24.67
CA MET A 1 17.64 19.80 25.95
C MET A 1 17.48 18.32 25.63
N ASN A 2 18.44 17.48 25.99
CA ASN A 2 18.36 16.03 25.80
C ASN A 2 17.73 15.41 27.05
N LEU A 3 16.49 14.94 26.93
CA LEU A 3 15.79 14.24 28.01
C LEU A 3 16.47 12.92 28.35
N SER A 4 16.55 12.62 29.65
CA SER A 4 16.96 11.31 30.16
C SER A 4 16.00 10.20 29.71
N LYS A 5 16.44 8.94 29.75
CA LYS A 5 15.59 7.77 29.41
C LYS A 5 14.32 7.74 30.27
N ASP A 6 14.47 7.97 31.57
CA ASP A 6 13.35 7.95 32.53
C ASP A 6 12.32 9.06 32.24
N GLU A 7 12.78 10.22 31.77
CA GLU A 7 11.89 11.34 31.41
C GLU A 7 11.11 11.02 30.14
N LYS A 8 11.76 10.39 29.15
CA LYS A 8 11.09 9.92 27.92
C LYS A 8 10.06 8.84 28.23
N GLU A 9 10.36 7.92 29.14
CA GLU A 9 9.41 6.89 29.57
C GLU A 9 8.20 7.47 30.31
N ARG A 10 8.41 8.45 31.22
CA ARG A 10 7.30 9.15 31.90
C ARG A 10 6.41 9.91 30.91
N ILE A 11 7.00 10.60 29.93
CA ILE A 11 6.26 11.30 28.88
C ILE A 11 5.42 10.30 28.06
N ASN A 12 6.00 9.15 27.69
CA ASN A 12 5.27 8.09 26.99
C ASN A 12 4.12 7.52 27.81
N GLN A 13 4.31 7.28 29.11
CA GLN A 13 3.23 6.82 29.99
C GLN A 13 2.10 7.85 30.09
N GLN A 14 2.41 9.13 30.25
CA GLN A 14 1.40 10.19 30.29
C GLN A 14 0.63 10.28 28.97
N GLN A 15 1.33 10.18 27.83
CA GLN A 15 0.69 10.18 26.52
C GLN A 15 -0.23 8.98 26.33
N LEU A 16 0.22 7.79 26.76
CA LEU A 16 -0.59 6.58 26.75
C LEU A 16 -1.87 6.75 27.58
N TYR A 17 -1.77 7.26 28.82
CA TYR A 17 -2.95 7.50 29.65
C TYR A 17 -3.90 8.55 29.06
N ARG A 18 -3.36 9.59 28.40
CA ARG A 18 -4.20 10.57 27.70
C ARG A 18 -4.94 9.93 26.53
N LEU A 19 -4.30 9.01 25.80
CA LEU A 19 -4.94 8.26 24.73
C LEU A 19 -6.03 7.33 25.27
N LEU A 20 -5.72 6.51 26.28
CA LEU A 20 -6.67 5.61 26.92
C LEU A 20 -7.89 6.36 27.45
N ARG A 21 -7.68 7.53 28.08
CA ARG A 21 -8.79 8.38 28.56
C ARG A 21 -9.68 8.87 27.42
N LYS A 22 -9.09 9.29 26.29
CA LYS A 22 -9.88 9.69 25.10
C LYS A 22 -10.68 8.52 24.55
N MET A 23 -10.06 7.34 24.45
CA MET A 23 -10.72 6.12 23.97
C MET A 23 -11.89 5.71 24.87
N VAL A 24 -11.77 5.92 26.19
CA VAL A 24 -12.90 5.74 27.12
C VAL A 24 -14.00 6.78 26.90
N GLN A 25 -13.64 8.06 26.74
CA GLN A 25 -14.62 9.13 26.48
C GLN A 25 -15.41 8.92 25.18
N GLN A 26 -14.76 8.32 24.17
CA GLN A 26 -15.37 7.97 22.89
C GLN A 26 -16.18 6.66 22.94
N GLY A 27 -16.19 5.96 24.08
CA GLY A 27 -16.92 4.71 24.27
C GLY A 27 -16.24 3.48 23.68
N HIS A 28 -15.01 3.58 23.18
CA HIS A 28 -14.25 2.47 22.62
C HIS A 28 -13.63 1.57 23.70
N LEU A 29 -13.33 2.14 24.86
CA LEU A 29 -12.83 1.40 26.01
C LEU A 29 -13.74 1.62 27.23
N VAL A 30 -13.84 0.62 28.09
CA VAL A 30 -14.38 0.75 29.44
C VAL A 30 -13.23 0.62 30.43
N LYS A 31 -13.16 1.55 31.38
CA LYS A 31 -12.16 1.53 32.46
C LYS A 31 -12.77 0.86 33.70
N HIS A 32 -12.10 -0.16 34.20
CA HIS A 32 -12.36 -0.76 35.50
C HIS A 32 -11.24 -0.42 36.48
N ILE A 33 -11.60 0.03 37.68
CA ILE A 33 -10.66 0.25 38.78
C ILE A 33 -10.73 -0.97 39.68
N HIS A 34 -9.56 -1.50 40.03
CA HIS A 34 -9.44 -2.68 40.89
C HIS A 34 -9.86 -2.33 42.31
N SER A 35 -10.68 -3.18 42.95
CA SER A 35 -11.20 -2.95 44.29
C SER A 35 -10.15 -3.17 45.38
N ASP A 36 -9.21 -4.09 45.15
CA ASP A 36 -8.06 -4.40 45.99
C ASP A 36 -6.94 -3.36 45.86
N ASN A 37 -6.81 -2.71 44.70
CA ASN A 37 -5.84 -1.64 44.48
C ASN A 37 -6.40 -0.51 43.60
N PRO A 38 -6.86 0.61 44.20
CA PRO A 38 -7.41 1.75 43.46
C PRO A 38 -6.42 2.45 42.52
N ARG A 39 -5.11 2.19 42.64
CA ARG A 39 -4.09 2.73 41.73
C ARG A 39 -3.96 1.91 40.44
N LEU A 40 -4.52 0.71 40.41
CA LEU A 40 -4.55 -0.14 39.24
C LEU A 40 -5.86 0.04 38.48
N SER A 41 -5.76 0.04 37.16
CA SER A 41 -6.92 0.12 36.28
C SER A 41 -6.72 -0.79 35.08
N THR A 42 -7.78 -1.48 34.69
CA THR A 42 -7.85 -2.27 33.46
C THR A 42 -8.75 -1.55 32.46
N PHE A 43 -8.40 -1.62 31.18
CA PHE A 43 -9.20 -1.09 30.09
C PHE A 43 -9.65 -2.26 29.22
N VAL A 44 -10.95 -2.37 28.98
CA VAL A 44 -11.56 -3.45 28.19
C VAL A 44 -12.18 -2.85 26.94
N GLU A 45 -12.01 -3.50 25.80
CA GLU A 45 -12.61 -3.05 24.54
C GLU A 45 -14.12 -3.23 24.55
N THR A 46 -14.82 -2.26 23.94
CA THR A 46 -16.25 -2.37 23.67
C THR A 46 -16.50 -2.83 22.24
N GLU A 47 -17.74 -3.17 21.92
CA GLU A 47 -18.15 -3.46 20.54
C GLU A 47 -17.88 -2.29 19.58
N SER A 48 -17.96 -1.04 20.07
CA SER A 48 -17.65 0.13 19.22
C SER A 48 -16.18 0.18 18.77
N MET A 49 -15.26 -0.44 19.53
CA MET A 49 -13.85 -0.56 19.15
C MET A 49 -13.68 -1.45 17.91
N TYR A 50 -14.52 -2.48 17.77
CA TYR A 50 -14.53 -3.34 16.59
C TYR A 50 -14.95 -2.57 15.34
N GLU A 51 -16.04 -1.79 15.42
CA GLU A 51 -16.49 -0.93 14.31
C GLU A 51 -15.48 0.19 14.00
N PHE A 52 -14.85 0.77 15.03
CA PHE A 52 -13.79 1.76 14.85
C PHE A 52 -12.61 1.20 14.06
N ARG A 53 -12.16 -0.03 14.36
CA ARG A 53 -11.08 -0.69 13.60
C ARG A 53 -11.44 -0.95 12.15
N LYS A 54 -12.67 -1.40 11.87
CA LYS A 54 -13.13 -1.62 10.49
C LYS A 54 -13.00 -0.38 9.60
N GLN A 55 -13.15 0.82 10.15
CA GLN A 55 -12.98 2.06 9.38
C GLN A 55 -11.55 2.21 8.84
N PHE A 56 -10.54 1.75 9.58
CA PHE A 56 -9.16 1.74 9.12
C PHE A 56 -8.91 0.66 8.08
N ASP A 57 -9.50 -0.53 8.26
CA ASP A 57 -9.42 -1.61 7.25
C ASP A 57 -10.04 -1.16 5.93
N LEU A 58 -11.21 -0.51 5.97
CA LEU A 58 -11.86 0.07 4.79
C LEU A 58 -11.01 1.18 4.16
N ALA A 59 -10.34 2.01 4.96
CA ALA A 59 -9.46 3.05 4.46
C ALA A 59 -8.21 2.48 3.77
N ILE A 60 -7.65 1.39 4.31
CA ILE A 60 -6.54 0.64 3.70
C ILE A 60 -6.99 0.04 2.36
N VAL A 61 -8.12 -0.67 2.34
CA VAL A 61 -8.70 -1.25 1.12
C VAL A 61 -8.96 -0.19 0.06
N LYS A 62 -9.53 0.96 0.44
CA LYS A 62 -9.78 2.08 -0.48
C LYS A 62 -8.48 2.68 -1.02
N THR A 63 -7.44 2.76 -0.19
CA THR A 63 -6.13 3.29 -0.57
C THR A 63 -5.44 2.35 -1.56
N ASP A 64 -5.46 1.05 -1.29
CA ASP A 64 -4.81 0.06 -2.12
C ASP A 64 -5.57 -0.16 -3.43
N SER A 65 -6.91 -0.07 -3.43
CA SER A 65 -7.72 -0.01 -4.65
C SER A 65 -7.33 1.17 -5.56
N LYS A 66 -7.12 2.37 -4.99
CA LYS A 66 -6.63 3.53 -5.77
C LYS A 66 -5.24 3.30 -6.35
N LYS A 67 -4.31 2.77 -5.54
CA LYS A 67 -2.94 2.45 -6.00
C LYS A 67 -2.97 1.40 -7.11
N LEU A 68 -3.82 0.39 -6.98
CA LEU A 68 -3.96 -0.69 -7.93
C LEU A 68 -4.49 -0.17 -9.28
N ASN A 69 -5.52 0.67 -9.26
CA ASN A 69 -6.01 1.36 -10.47
C ASN A 69 -4.94 2.21 -11.13
N PHE A 70 -4.20 3.01 -10.35
CA PHE A 70 -3.11 3.83 -10.87
C PHE A 70 -2.02 2.97 -11.53
N LYS A 71 -1.59 1.90 -10.85
CA LYS A 71 -0.57 0.98 -11.38
C LYS A 71 -1.03 0.28 -12.65
N THR A 72 -2.29 -0.14 -12.70
CA THR A 72 -2.90 -0.77 -13.88
C THR A 72 -2.87 0.16 -15.09
N ASN A 73 -3.19 1.44 -14.89
CA ASN A 73 -3.12 2.45 -15.96
C ASN A 73 -1.68 2.72 -16.42
N GLU A 74 -0.73 2.83 -15.49
CA GLU A 74 0.70 2.99 -15.80
C GLU A 74 1.22 1.82 -16.66
N LEU A 75 0.83 0.58 -16.34
CA LEU A 75 1.23 -0.61 -17.09
C LEU A 75 0.64 -0.62 -18.50
N LYS A 76 -0.63 -0.20 -18.66
CA LYS A 76 -1.27 -0.06 -19.98
C LYS A 76 -0.57 0.96 -20.86
N GLU A 77 -0.19 2.12 -20.33
CA GLU A 77 0.58 3.11 -21.08
C GLU A 77 1.96 2.57 -21.47
N LYS A 78 2.64 1.86 -20.56
CA LYS A 78 3.92 1.22 -20.87
C LYS A 78 3.80 0.15 -21.95
N GLN A 79 2.72 -0.64 -21.94
CA GLN A 79 2.42 -1.62 -22.99
C GLN A 79 2.27 -0.92 -24.35
N LYS A 80 1.51 0.19 -24.41
CA LYS A 80 1.32 0.98 -25.64
C LYS A 80 2.63 1.52 -26.20
N ILE A 81 3.56 1.95 -25.34
CA ILE A 81 4.90 2.39 -25.76
C ILE A 81 5.65 1.23 -26.44
N TYR A 82 5.63 0.03 -25.87
CA TYR A 82 6.28 -1.14 -26.47
C TYR A 82 5.64 -1.55 -27.79
N GLU A 83 4.32 -1.52 -27.90
CA GLU A 83 3.60 -1.77 -29.16
C GLU A 83 4.02 -0.78 -30.25
N ASN A 84 4.17 0.50 -29.90
CA ASN A 84 4.66 1.53 -30.83
C ASN A 84 6.12 1.30 -31.23
N GLN A 85 6.99 0.89 -30.31
CA GLN A 85 8.38 0.54 -30.63
C GLN A 85 8.48 -0.68 -31.57
N ILE A 86 7.59 -1.67 -31.39
CA ILE A 86 7.51 -2.81 -32.30
C ILE A 86 7.12 -2.36 -33.71
N LYS A 87 6.13 -1.46 -33.85
CA LYS A 87 5.77 -0.88 -35.15
C LYS A 87 6.94 -0.11 -35.76
N ALA A 88 7.62 0.73 -34.97
CA ALA A 88 8.79 1.48 -35.44
C ALA A 88 9.96 0.57 -35.87
N SER A 89 10.06 -0.63 -35.29
CA SER A 89 11.09 -1.61 -35.70
C SER A 89 10.92 -2.08 -37.15
N GLU A 90 9.70 -2.05 -37.70
CA GLU A 90 9.44 -2.42 -39.10
C GLU A 90 10.06 -1.42 -40.06
N GLN A 91 9.94 -0.13 -39.75
CA GLN A 91 10.63 0.92 -40.51
C GLN A 91 12.15 0.83 -40.33
N ALA A 92 12.63 0.55 -39.12
CA ALA A 92 14.07 0.40 -38.87
C ALA A 92 14.70 -0.77 -39.68
N LEU A 93 13.94 -1.82 -39.99
CA LEU A 93 14.41 -2.92 -40.85
C LEU A 93 14.62 -2.47 -42.30
N ILE A 94 13.88 -1.47 -42.76
CA ILE A 94 14.01 -0.88 -44.10
C ILE A 94 15.20 0.08 -44.10
N ASP A 95 15.26 0.98 -43.12
CA ASP A 95 16.26 2.04 -43.06
C ASP A 95 17.67 1.51 -42.73
N PHE A 96 17.76 0.42 -41.95
CA PHE A 96 19.01 -0.13 -41.44
C PHE A 96 19.11 -1.66 -41.63
N PRO A 97 19.18 -2.16 -42.87
CA PRO A 97 19.15 -3.60 -43.17
C PRO A 97 20.34 -4.38 -42.58
N GLU A 98 21.51 -3.75 -42.44
CA GLU A 98 22.71 -4.36 -41.84
C GLU A 98 22.51 -4.69 -40.36
N LEU A 99 21.60 -3.99 -39.68
CA LEU A 99 21.28 -4.20 -38.26
C LEU A 99 20.12 -5.19 -38.05
N LYS A 100 19.64 -5.87 -39.10
CA LYS A 100 18.46 -6.75 -39.06
C LYS A 100 18.44 -7.70 -37.86
N THR A 101 19.54 -8.39 -37.58
CA THR A 101 19.61 -9.36 -36.48
C THR A 101 19.39 -8.70 -35.13
N GLU A 102 19.99 -7.52 -34.89
CA GLU A 102 19.85 -6.78 -33.64
C GLU A 102 18.44 -6.19 -33.50
N ILE A 103 17.86 -5.67 -34.59
CA ILE A 103 16.50 -5.15 -34.61
C ILE A 103 15.49 -6.26 -34.29
N LEU A 104 15.62 -7.43 -34.92
CA LEU A 104 14.74 -8.58 -34.65
C LEU A 104 14.90 -9.09 -33.22
N ARG A 105 16.14 -9.14 -32.70
CA ARG A 105 16.41 -9.51 -31.30
C ARG A 105 15.69 -8.58 -30.34
N ARG A 106 15.78 -7.26 -30.55
CA ARG A 106 15.08 -6.27 -29.72
C ARG A 106 13.57 -6.34 -29.86
N LYS A 107 13.04 -6.54 -31.08
CA LYS A 107 11.59 -6.75 -31.31
C LYS A 107 11.07 -7.94 -30.50
N ASN A 108 11.79 -9.06 -30.49
CA ASN A 108 11.40 -10.24 -29.72
C ASN A 108 11.46 -10.00 -28.20
N GLN A 109 12.44 -9.24 -27.71
CA GLN A 109 12.48 -8.85 -26.29
C GLN A 109 11.29 -7.97 -25.90
N LEU A 110 10.89 -7.03 -26.77
CA LEU A 110 9.70 -6.19 -26.54
C LEU A 110 8.42 -7.04 -26.48
N LEU A 111 8.28 -8.04 -27.36
CA LEU A 111 7.14 -8.98 -27.33
C LEU A 111 7.07 -9.74 -25.99
N GLN A 112 8.19 -10.30 -25.52
CA GLN A 112 8.24 -10.97 -24.22
C GLN A 112 7.92 -10.03 -23.05
N ASN A 113 8.37 -8.77 -23.12
CA ASN A 113 8.05 -7.78 -22.10
C ASN A 113 6.56 -7.41 -22.08
N ILE A 114 5.90 -7.35 -23.25
CA ILE A 114 4.46 -7.15 -23.34
C ILE A 114 3.71 -8.32 -22.69
N GLU A 115 4.11 -9.57 -22.93
CA GLU A 115 3.48 -10.74 -22.31
C GLU A 115 3.60 -10.69 -20.78
N LYS A 116 4.79 -10.37 -20.25
CA LYS A 116 4.99 -10.19 -18.80
C LYS A 116 4.14 -9.07 -18.22
N LEU A 117 4.04 -7.94 -18.93
CA LEU A 117 3.18 -6.82 -18.52
C LEU A 117 1.71 -7.22 -18.50
N LYS A 118 1.24 -7.95 -19.52
CA LYS A 118 -0.13 -8.47 -19.58
C LYS A 118 -0.42 -9.41 -18.43
N ALA A 119 0.40 -10.43 -18.20
CA ALA A 119 0.22 -11.38 -17.11
C ALA A 119 0.13 -10.69 -15.74
N TYR A 120 0.98 -9.69 -15.50
CA TYR A 120 0.93 -8.92 -14.25
C TYR A 120 -0.30 -8.01 -14.18
N THR A 121 -0.69 -7.38 -15.28
CA THR A 121 -1.89 -6.53 -15.35
C THR A 121 -3.16 -7.34 -15.14
N ASP A 122 -3.24 -8.55 -15.70
CA ASP A 122 -4.35 -9.48 -15.54
C ASP A 122 -4.45 -9.94 -14.08
N PHE A 123 -3.31 -10.28 -13.47
CA PHE A 123 -3.25 -10.59 -12.04
C PHE A 123 -3.74 -9.41 -11.19
N LEU A 124 -3.25 -8.19 -11.42
CA LEU A 124 -3.73 -7.02 -10.69
C LEU A 124 -5.23 -6.78 -10.88
N THR A 125 -5.74 -6.96 -12.09
CA THR A 125 -7.17 -6.79 -12.39
C THR A 125 -8.03 -7.84 -11.68
N SER A 126 -7.51 -9.05 -11.46
CA SER A 126 -8.22 -10.10 -10.70
C SER A 126 -8.36 -9.81 -9.20
N LEU A 127 -7.64 -8.82 -8.67
CA LEU A 127 -7.73 -8.38 -7.27
C LEU A 127 -8.78 -7.27 -7.06
N ILE A 128 -9.44 -6.83 -8.13
CA ILE A 128 -10.51 -5.81 -8.13
C ILE A 128 -11.86 -6.50 -8.04
#